data_AF-X1PDM6-F1
#
_entry.id   AF-X1PDM6-F1
#
_cell.length_a   1.000
_cell.length_b   1.000
_cell.length_c   1.000
_cell.angle_alpha   90.00
_cell.angle_beta   90.00
_cell.angle_gamma   90.00
#
_symmetry.space_group_name_H-M   'P 1'
#
loop_
_entity.id
_entity.type
_entity.pdbx_description
1 polymer ?
#
loop_
_entity_poly.entity_id
_entity_poly.type
_entity_poly.pdbx_seq_one_letter_code
_entity_poly.pdbx_strand_id
1 'polypeptide(L)'
;MANKAKIGILDFNDEREHVLQQTFEKAQRLKKNVVETLEKTGEMDIIDPSESFARFDKMVWRPEIARKQTRMLARAGIDGVIFHYSVWASPRLARLAAQILIRENKKKNKSTPIVVLTNLAPEQPGMVGGMAAAGGLDQLGIPNFRIWSTKLSEDLKKVEQMVAFARFARDRARTSASADEVIERLHGQIYGEIGGRSIQIVTAEADPLQWSRIFGVDIQPIGQAE
;
A
#
# COMPACT_ATOMS: atom_id res chain seq x y z
N MET A 1 4.05 -6.31 24.01
CA MET A 1 5.04 -6.25 22.91
C MET A 1 4.52 -5.27 21.87
N ALA A 2 5.32 -4.27 21.46
CA ALA A 2 4.91 -3.36 20.39
C ALA A 2 4.68 -4.21 19.11
N ASN A 3 3.42 -4.33 18.70
CA ASN A 3 3.04 -5.21 17.61
C ASN A 3 3.49 -4.56 16.28
N LYS A 4 4.54 -5.11 15.67
CA LYS A 4 5.22 -4.61 14.46
C LYS A 4 4.28 -4.62 13.25
N ALA A 5 4.53 -3.76 12.28
CA ALA A 5 3.81 -3.78 11.00
C ALA A 5 4.32 -4.92 10.11
N LYS A 6 3.44 -5.76 9.57
CA LYS A 6 3.83 -6.78 8.58
C LYS A 6 3.91 -6.14 7.20
N ILE A 7 5.11 -5.88 6.70
CA ILE A 7 5.31 -5.18 5.44
C ILE A 7 5.87 -6.13 4.39
N GLY A 8 5.11 -6.36 3.32
CA GLY A 8 5.60 -7.14 2.19
C GLY A 8 6.56 -6.34 1.33
N ILE A 9 7.52 -7.01 0.67
CA ILE A 9 8.36 -6.37 -0.34
C ILE A 9 8.29 -7.14 -1.66
N LEU A 10 8.09 -6.42 -2.76
CA LEU A 10 8.24 -6.92 -4.13
C LEU A 10 9.36 -6.15 -4.79
N ASP A 11 10.40 -6.86 -5.22
CA ASP A 11 11.60 -6.28 -5.84
C ASP A 11 11.56 -6.50 -7.34
N PHE A 12 11.51 -5.43 -8.12
CA PHE A 12 11.26 -5.48 -9.57
C PHE A 12 12.54 -5.39 -10.39
N ASN A 13 12.59 -6.10 -11.51
CA ASN A 13 13.71 -6.06 -12.46
C ASN A 13 13.24 -6.10 -13.93
N ASP A 14 14.16 -5.87 -14.85
CA ASP A 14 13.93 -5.84 -16.30
C ASP A 14 13.41 -7.19 -16.81
N GLU A 15 12.49 -7.13 -17.76
CA GLU A 15 11.91 -8.33 -18.38
C GLU A 15 12.85 -8.96 -19.42
N ARG A 16 13.84 -8.20 -19.91
CA ARG A 16 14.85 -8.65 -20.85
C ARG A 16 15.90 -9.46 -20.10
N GLU A 17 15.97 -10.74 -20.40
CA GLU A 17 16.82 -11.70 -19.69
C GLU A 17 18.30 -11.32 -19.65
N HIS A 18 18.86 -10.79 -20.73
CA HIS A 18 20.26 -10.33 -20.76
C HIS A 18 20.50 -9.14 -19.83
N VAL A 19 19.53 -8.22 -19.68
CA VAL A 19 19.63 -7.09 -18.74
C VAL A 19 19.48 -7.59 -17.31
N LEU A 20 18.49 -8.45 -17.07
CA LEU A 20 18.26 -9.09 -15.78
C LEU A 20 19.51 -9.79 -15.27
N GLN A 21 20.19 -10.57 -16.11
CA GLN A 21 21.43 -11.27 -15.75
C GLN A 21 22.52 -10.29 -15.29
N GLN A 22 22.63 -9.12 -15.93
CA GLN A 22 23.61 -8.09 -15.59
C GLN A 22 23.27 -7.33 -14.31
N THR A 23 21.98 -7.10 -14.05
CA THR A 23 21.52 -6.26 -12.93
C THR A 23 21.19 -7.04 -11.67
N PHE A 24 20.91 -8.34 -11.77
CA PHE A 24 20.34 -9.16 -10.70
C PHE A 24 21.12 -9.08 -9.38
N GLU A 25 22.43 -9.31 -9.42
CA GLU A 25 23.22 -9.31 -8.18
C GLU A 25 23.26 -7.94 -7.50
N LYS A 26 23.44 -6.87 -8.28
CA LYS A 26 23.47 -5.51 -7.74
C LYS A 26 22.10 -5.13 -7.15
N ALA A 27 21.01 -5.48 -7.83
CA ALA A 27 19.65 -5.24 -7.36
C ALA A 27 19.36 -5.99 -6.04
N GLN A 28 19.74 -7.27 -5.94
CA GLN A 28 19.59 -8.05 -4.70
C GLN A 28 20.40 -7.46 -3.53
N ARG A 29 21.61 -6.94 -3.78
CA ARG A 29 22.40 -6.23 -2.75
C ARG A 29 21.70 -4.96 -2.27
N LEU A 30 21.08 -4.20 -3.17
CA LEU A 30 20.32 -2.99 -2.83
C LEU A 30 19.06 -3.32 -2.04
N LYS A 31 18.30 -4.34 -2.45
CA LYS A 31 17.18 -4.86 -1.68
C LYS A 31 17.62 -5.28 -0.27
N LYS A 32 18.74 -6.00 -0.15
CA LYS A 32 19.28 -6.41 1.16
C LYS A 32 19.56 -5.21 2.07
N ASN A 33 20.14 -4.12 1.54
CA ASN A 33 20.31 -2.88 2.30
C ASN A 33 18.98 -2.34 2.83
N VAL A 34 17.93 -2.34 2.00
CA VAL A 34 16.58 -1.91 2.41
C VAL A 34 16.03 -2.80 3.52
N VAL A 35 15.99 -4.12 3.31
CA VAL A 35 15.41 -5.07 4.28
C VAL A 35 16.11 -4.95 5.63
N GLU A 36 17.44 -5.07 5.66
CA GLU A 36 18.21 -4.99 6.91
C GLU A 36 18.04 -3.65 7.62
N THR A 37 17.96 -2.54 6.87
CA THR A 37 17.77 -1.21 7.45
C THR A 37 16.39 -1.10 8.10
N LEU A 38 15.34 -1.56 7.42
CA LEU A 38 13.97 -1.48 7.91
C LEU A 38 13.74 -2.40 9.10
N GLU A 39 14.29 -3.60 9.11
CA GLU A 39 14.17 -4.54 10.23
C GLU A 39 14.89 -4.03 11.49
N LYS A 40 16.06 -3.38 11.33
CA LYS A 40 16.81 -2.76 12.44
C LYS A 40 16.04 -1.66 13.16
N THR A 41 15.03 -1.06 12.53
CA THR A 41 14.16 -0.08 13.20
C THR A 41 13.32 -0.69 14.32
N GLY A 42 13.09 -2.01 14.29
CA GLY A 42 12.22 -2.71 15.24
C GLY A 42 10.72 -2.47 15.05
N GLU A 43 10.30 -1.67 14.06
CA GLU A 43 8.89 -1.30 13.80
C GLU A 43 8.21 -2.18 12.75
N MET A 44 9.00 -2.89 11.95
CA MET A 44 8.56 -3.66 10.79
C MET A 44 9.00 -5.13 10.89
N ASP A 45 8.12 -6.01 10.44
CA ASP A 45 8.38 -7.41 10.10
C ASP A 45 8.31 -7.53 8.57
N ILE A 46 9.46 -7.69 7.92
CA ILE A 46 9.53 -7.67 6.45
C ILE A 46 9.23 -9.06 5.90
N ILE A 47 8.18 -9.16 5.11
CA ILE A 47 7.79 -10.40 4.43
C ILE A 47 8.35 -10.35 3.00
N ASP A 48 9.46 -11.06 2.77
CA ASP A 48 10.10 -11.17 1.46
C ASP A 48 9.77 -12.51 0.79
N PRO A 49 8.89 -12.54 -0.23
CA PRO A 49 8.51 -13.79 -0.89
C PRO A 49 9.67 -14.40 -1.68
N SER A 50 10.72 -13.63 -2.01
CA SER A 50 11.85 -14.09 -2.82
C SER A 50 12.64 -15.23 -2.19
N GLU A 51 12.56 -15.42 -0.88
CA GLU A 51 13.19 -16.54 -0.17
C GLU A 51 12.66 -17.91 -0.64
N SER A 52 11.43 -17.94 -1.17
CA SER A 52 10.81 -19.15 -1.75
C SER A 52 11.15 -19.38 -3.23
N PHE A 53 12.00 -18.55 -3.83
CA PHE A 53 12.34 -18.63 -5.26
C PHE A 53 13.84 -18.80 -5.48
N ALA A 54 14.18 -19.45 -6.59
CA ALA A 54 15.55 -19.66 -7.04
C ALA A 54 15.90 -18.74 -8.22
N ARG A 55 17.20 -18.44 -8.39
CA ARG A 55 17.74 -17.67 -9.52
C ARG A 55 17.00 -16.32 -9.67
N PHE A 56 16.70 -15.92 -10.90
CA PHE A 56 16.09 -14.64 -11.22
C PHE A 56 14.66 -14.48 -10.71
N ASP A 57 13.95 -15.57 -10.42
CA ASP A 57 12.57 -15.53 -9.89
C ASP A 57 12.49 -15.01 -8.45
N LYS A 58 13.65 -14.74 -7.83
CA LYS A 58 13.76 -13.91 -6.62
C LYS A 58 13.32 -12.46 -6.85
N MET A 59 13.22 -12.01 -8.09
CA MET A 59 12.74 -10.69 -8.46
C MET A 59 11.51 -10.79 -9.35
N VAL A 60 10.66 -9.76 -9.35
CA VAL A 60 9.50 -9.66 -10.21
C VAL A 60 9.94 -9.13 -11.58
N TRP A 61 10.16 -10.05 -12.52
CA TRP A 61 10.61 -9.75 -13.89
C TRP A 61 9.65 -10.29 -14.98
N ARG A 62 8.63 -11.06 -14.58
CA ARG A 62 7.59 -11.60 -15.47
C ARG A 62 6.21 -11.62 -14.80
N PRO A 63 5.11 -11.60 -15.58
CA PRO A 63 3.76 -11.67 -15.03
C PRO A 63 3.50 -12.90 -14.15
N GLU A 64 4.09 -14.05 -14.48
CA GLU A 64 3.94 -15.29 -13.71
C GLU A 64 4.55 -15.16 -12.31
N ILE A 65 5.72 -14.52 -12.22
CA ILE A 65 6.42 -14.29 -10.96
C ILE A 65 5.69 -13.24 -10.13
N ALA A 66 5.23 -12.14 -10.76
CA ALA A 66 4.36 -11.15 -10.12
C ALA A 66 3.14 -11.84 -9.48
N ARG A 67 2.41 -12.67 -10.24
CA ARG A 67 1.24 -13.40 -9.72
C ARG A 67 1.58 -14.30 -8.53
N LYS A 68 2.69 -15.04 -8.57
CA LYS A 68 3.08 -15.96 -7.50
C LYS A 68 3.49 -15.20 -6.23
N GLN A 69 4.48 -14.30 -6.33
CA GLN A 69 4.98 -13.54 -5.19
C GLN A 69 3.89 -12.68 -4.55
N THR A 70 3.08 -11.99 -5.35
CA THR A 70 2.00 -11.14 -4.82
C THR A 70 0.93 -11.95 -4.07
N ARG A 71 0.55 -13.14 -4.57
CA ARG A 71 -0.41 -13.99 -3.86
C ARG A 71 0.16 -14.54 -2.55
N MET A 72 1.46 -14.81 -2.48
CA MET A 72 2.11 -15.18 -1.23
C MET A 72 2.01 -14.05 -0.20
N LEU A 73 2.30 -12.81 -0.60
CA LEU A 73 2.12 -11.64 0.27
C LEU A 73 0.68 -11.46 0.74
N ALA A 74 -0.31 -11.59 -0.16
CA ALA A 74 -1.72 -11.49 0.21
C ALA A 74 -2.16 -12.60 1.19
N ARG A 75 -1.58 -13.80 1.09
CA ARG A 75 -1.83 -14.91 2.03
C ARG A 75 -1.15 -14.68 3.39
N ALA A 76 0.03 -14.07 3.40
CA ALA A 76 0.76 -13.72 4.62
C ALA A 76 0.06 -12.63 5.45
N GLY A 77 -0.97 -11.96 4.88
CA GLY A 77 -1.80 -11.01 5.60
C GLY A 77 -1.07 -9.69 5.91
N ILE A 78 -0.20 -9.25 4.99
CA ILE A 78 0.56 -8.00 5.12
C ILE A 78 -0.36 -6.78 5.36
N ASP A 79 0.16 -5.84 6.13
CA ASP A 79 -0.49 -4.57 6.44
C ASP A 79 -0.22 -3.52 5.35
N GLY A 80 0.96 -3.57 4.73
CA GLY A 80 1.38 -2.71 3.63
C GLY A 80 2.40 -3.40 2.72
N VAL A 81 2.67 -2.84 1.55
CA VAL A 81 3.64 -3.40 0.59
C VAL A 81 4.61 -2.34 0.07
N ILE A 82 5.87 -2.73 -0.07
CA ILE A 82 6.93 -1.99 -0.74
C ILE A 82 7.07 -2.52 -2.16
N PHE A 83 6.88 -1.65 -3.15
CA PHE A 83 7.33 -1.90 -4.51
C PHE A 83 8.72 -1.30 -4.67
N HIS A 84 9.72 -2.15 -4.62
CA HIS A 84 11.12 -1.75 -4.65
C HIS A 84 11.66 -1.75 -6.09
N TYR A 85 12.25 -0.62 -6.48
CA TYR A 85 12.82 -0.38 -7.81
C TYR A 85 14.26 0.12 -7.67
N SER A 86 15.23 -0.80 -7.76
CA SER A 86 16.65 -0.44 -7.81
C SER A 86 17.18 -0.21 -9.22
N VAL A 87 16.48 -0.73 -10.23
CA VAL A 87 16.83 -0.67 -11.66
C VAL A 87 15.57 -0.42 -12.50
N TRP A 88 15.71 -0.26 -13.81
CA TRP A 88 14.54 -0.25 -14.69
C TRP A 88 13.82 -1.59 -14.61
N ALA A 89 12.51 -1.52 -14.47
CA ALA A 89 11.62 -2.65 -14.56
C ALA A 89 10.29 -2.18 -15.13
N SER A 90 9.58 -3.07 -15.82
CA SER A 90 8.36 -2.72 -16.52
C SER A 90 7.27 -2.25 -15.55
N PRO A 91 6.72 -1.01 -15.70
CA PRO A 91 5.63 -0.49 -14.88
C PRO A 91 4.39 -1.37 -14.86
N ARG A 92 4.18 -2.18 -15.91
CA ARG A 92 3.04 -3.09 -16.04
C ARG A 92 3.03 -4.16 -14.94
N LEU A 93 4.21 -4.57 -14.45
CA LEU A 93 4.32 -5.59 -13.41
C LEU A 93 3.84 -5.06 -12.05
N ALA A 94 4.15 -3.80 -11.72
CA ALA A 94 3.61 -3.14 -10.51
C ALA A 94 2.09 -3.01 -10.59
N ARG A 95 1.53 -2.60 -11.74
CA ARG A 95 0.07 -2.55 -11.94
C ARG A 95 -0.58 -3.91 -11.72
N LEU A 96 -0.01 -4.97 -12.31
CA LEU A 96 -0.49 -6.33 -12.13
C LEU A 96 -0.44 -6.76 -10.66
N ALA A 97 0.68 -6.54 -9.97
CA ALA A 97 0.82 -6.85 -8.56
C ALA A 97 -0.20 -6.08 -7.69
N ALA A 98 -0.37 -4.78 -7.91
CA ALA A 98 -1.32 -3.95 -7.16
C ALA A 98 -2.76 -4.44 -7.34
N GLN A 99 -3.18 -4.73 -8.57
CA GLN A 99 -4.52 -5.24 -8.84
C GLN A 99 -4.77 -6.62 -8.19
N ILE A 100 -3.77 -7.49 -8.13
CA ILE A 100 -3.87 -8.77 -7.44
C ILE A 100 -4.00 -8.56 -5.93
N LEU A 101 -3.20 -7.69 -5.31
CA LEU A 101 -3.33 -7.37 -3.88
C LEU A 101 -4.71 -6.82 -3.56
N ILE A 102 -5.18 -5.84 -4.33
CA ILE A 102 -6.51 -5.25 -4.16
C ILE A 102 -7.59 -6.33 -4.25
N ARG A 103 -7.54 -7.20 -5.27
CA ARG A 103 -8.53 -8.26 -5.44
C ARG A 103 -8.51 -9.27 -4.30
N GLU A 104 -7.34 -9.75 -3.89
CA GLU A 104 -7.22 -10.76 -2.84
C GLU A 104 -7.56 -10.20 -1.46
N ASN A 105 -7.24 -8.94 -1.20
CA ASN A 105 -7.50 -8.31 0.09
C ASN A 105 -8.91 -7.70 0.19
N LYS A 106 -9.53 -7.31 -0.93
CA LYS A 106 -10.96 -6.94 -0.97
C LYS A 106 -11.85 -8.08 -0.47
N LYS A 107 -11.56 -9.33 -0.82
CA LYS A 107 -12.27 -10.52 -0.28
C LYS A 107 -12.18 -10.63 1.25
N LYS A 108 -11.17 -10.00 1.86
CA LYS A 108 -10.89 -10.00 3.30
C LYS A 108 -11.19 -8.65 3.94
N ASN A 109 -11.93 -7.78 3.25
CA ASN A 109 -12.26 -6.45 3.75
C ASN A 109 -11.05 -5.55 4.06
N LYS A 110 -9.88 -5.86 3.48
CA LYS A 110 -8.62 -5.17 3.75
C LYS A 110 -8.17 -4.31 2.58
N SER A 111 -7.68 -3.12 2.90
CA SER A 111 -6.92 -2.25 2.01
C SER A 111 -5.45 -2.36 2.35
N THR A 112 -4.58 -2.47 1.35
CA THR A 112 -3.12 -2.58 1.52
C THR A 112 -2.45 -1.36 0.93
N PRO A 113 -1.97 -0.42 1.75
CA PRO A 113 -1.17 0.71 1.28
C PRO A 113 0.08 0.24 0.54
N ILE A 114 0.41 0.97 -0.52
CA ILE A 114 1.57 0.72 -1.38
C ILE A 114 2.55 1.88 -1.20
N VAL A 115 3.83 1.57 -1.00
CA VAL A 115 4.92 2.53 -1.16
C VAL A 115 5.82 2.09 -2.31
N VAL A 116 6.09 2.98 -3.25
CA VAL A 116 7.09 2.77 -4.28
C VAL A 116 8.41 3.33 -3.74
N LEU A 117 9.35 2.44 -3.44
CA LEU A 117 10.68 2.79 -2.95
C LEU A 117 11.69 2.65 -4.10
N THR A 118 12.37 3.74 -4.42
CA THR A 118 13.27 3.80 -5.58
C THR A 118 14.70 4.17 -5.20
N ASN A 119 15.64 3.64 -5.99
CA ASN A 119 17.04 3.99 -5.92
C ASN A 119 17.33 5.34 -6.63
N LEU A 120 18.03 6.25 -5.93
CA LEU A 120 18.69 7.44 -6.50
C LEU A 120 20.16 7.14 -6.89
N ALA A 121 20.40 6.33 -7.91
CA ALA A 121 21.75 6.06 -8.42
C ALA A 121 21.82 6.41 -9.91
N PRO A 122 22.73 7.30 -10.34
CA PRO A 122 22.88 7.63 -11.76
C PRO A 122 23.16 6.42 -12.66
N GLU A 123 23.85 5.40 -12.13
CA GLU A 123 24.22 4.22 -12.91
C GLU A 123 23.06 3.21 -13.06
N GLN A 124 21.93 3.42 -12.38
CA GLN A 124 20.79 2.51 -12.44
C GLN A 124 19.47 3.27 -12.56
N PRO A 125 18.65 2.97 -13.58
CA PRO A 125 17.38 3.67 -13.82
C PRO A 125 16.24 3.24 -12.86
N GLY A 126 16.53 3.02 -11.58
CA GLY A 126 15.57 2.66 -10.53
C GLY A 126 14.52 3.74 -10.29
N MET A 127 14.94 5.00 -10.18
CA MET A 127 14.02 6.15 -10.08
C MET A 127 13.09 6.25 -11.30
N VAL A 128 13.60 6.04 -12.51
CA VAL A 128 12.79 6.07 -13.74
C VAL A 128 11.75 4.95 -13.73
N GLY A 129 12.18 3.72 -13.44
CA GLY A 129 11.27 2.56 -13.36
C GLY A 129 10.20 2.73 -12.29
N GLY A 130 10.58 3.15 -11.10
CA GLY A 130 9.64 3.34 -9.99
C GLY A 130 8.69 4.51 -10.20
N MET A 131 9.13 5.65 -10.74
CA MET A 131 8.23 6.76 -11.05
C MET A 131 7.26 6.43 -12.18
N ALA A 132 7.70 5.67 -13.20
CA ALA A 132 6.81 5.16 -14.23
C ALA A 132 5.79 4.15 -13.67
N ALA A 133 6.20 3.30 -12.73
CA ALA A 133 5.29 2.42 -12.00
C ALA A 133 4.25 3.20 -11.18
N ALA A 134 4.70 4.19 -10.41
CA ALA A 134 3.83 5.06 -9.61
C ALA A 134 2.82 5.81 -10.51
N GLY A 135 3.26 6.42 -11.62
CA GLY A 135 2.36 7.06 -12.57
C GLY A 135 1.35 6.08 -13.19
N GLY A 136 1.77 4.85 -13.45
CA GLY A 136 0.87 3.78 -13.91
C GLY A 136 -0.18 3.36 -12.88
N LEU A 137 0.11 3.50 -11.58
CA LEU A 137 -0.85 3.31 -10.48
C LEU A 137 -1.79 4.51 -10.34
N ASP A 138 -1.28 5.74 -10.47
CA ASP A 138 -2.10 6.96 -10.43
C ASP A 138 -3.19 6.95 -11.51
N GLN A 139 -2.84 6.54 -12.74
CA GLN A 139 -3.81 6.41 -13.84
C GLN A 139 -4.93 5.40 -13.56
N LEU A 140 -4.72 4.48 -12.62
CA LEU A 140 -5.73 3.53 -12.15
C LEU A 140 -6.46 3.99 -10.90
N GLY A 141 -6.15 5.18 -10.38
CA GLY A 141 -6.66 5.67 -9.11
C GLY A 141 -6.19 4.86 -7.91
N ILE A 142 -5.04 4.17 -8.01
CA ILE A 142 -4.47 3.35 -6.93
C ILE A 142 -3.52 4.22 -6.09
N PRO A 143 -3.87 4.57 -4.84
CA PRO A 143 -3.03 5.42 -4.01
C PRO A 143 -1.68 4.75 -3.70
N ASN A 144 -0.60 5.52 -3.83
CA ASN A 144 0.75 5.07 -3.55
C ASN A 144 1.58 6.19 -2.91
N PHE A 145 2.44 5.83 -1.96
CA PHE A 145 3.51 6.70 -1.45
C PHE A 145 4.74 6.55 -2.33
N ARG A 146 5.58 7.60 -2.40
CA ARG A 146 6.83 7.58 -3.18
C ARG A 146 7.98 7.99 -2.29
N ILE A 147 8.95 7.09 -2.16
CA ILE A 147 10.15 7.32 -1.38
C ILE A 147 11.34 6.98 -2.27
N TRP A 148 12.40 7.76 -2.16
CA TRP A 148 13.62 7.55 -2.93
C TRP A 148 14.84 7.79 -2.05
N SER A 149 15.86 6.96 -2.21
CA SER A 149 17.13 7.08 -1.51
C SER A 149 18.22 6.41 -2.33
N THR A 150 19.45 6.95 -2.28
CA THR A 150 20.60 6.28 -2.91
C THR A 150 21.00 5.04 -2.11
N LYS A 151 20.99 5.15 -0.78
CA LYS A 151 21.30 4.08 0.15
C LYS A 151 20.52 4.31 1.44
N LEU A 152 19.49 3.50 1.67
CA LEU A 152 18.52 3.74 2.73
C LEU A 152 19.16 3.76 4.13
N SER A 153 20.18 2.92 4.36
CA SER A 153 20.91 2.87 5.64
C SER A 153 21.62 4.16 6.02
N GLU A 154 21.87 5.06 5.05
CA GLU A 154 22.58 6.33 5.25
C GLU A 154 21.62 7.54 5.24
N ASP A 155 20.32 7.29 5.05
CA ASP A 155 19.31 8.33 4.87
C ASP A 155 18.23 8.26 5.94
N LEU A 156 18.56 8.77 7.13
CA LEU A 156 17.71 8.71 8.31
C LEU A 156 16.31 9.30 8.05
N LYS A 157 16.21 10.37 7.26
CA LYS A 157 14.92 10.98 6.90
C LYS A 157 14.04 10.03 6.11
N LYS A 158 14.62 9.27 5.16
CA LYS A 158 13.86 8.27 4.40
C LYS A 158 13.51 7.06 5.25
N VAL A 159 14.36 6.66 6.19
CA VAL A 159 14.03 5.62 7.19
C VAL A 159 12.83 6.06 8.04
N GLU A 160 12.82 7.30 8.54
CA GLU A 160 11.67 7.85 9.29
C GLU A 160 10.38 7.85 8.46
N GLN A 161 10.45 8.21 7.18
CA GLN A 161 9.30 8.12 6.27
C GLN A 161 8.80 6.68 6.08
N MET A 162 9.70 5.70 5.98
CA MET A 162 9.33 4.29 5.90
C MET A 162 8.71 3.78 7.21
N VAL A 163 9.21 4.23 8.37
CA VAL A 163 8.61 3.93 9.68
C VAL A 163 7.21 4.56 9.79
N ALA A 164 7.03 5.80 9.35
CA ALA A 164 5.73 6.46 9.32
C ALA A 164 4.74 5.70 8.42
N PHE A 165 5.18 5.28 7.23
CA PHE A 165 4.40 4.42 6.35
C PHE A 165 4.00 3.10 7.03
N ALA A 166 4.93 2.43 7.71
CA ALA A 166 4.68 1.17 8.38
C ALA A 166 3.64 1.31 9.51
N ARG A 167 3.76 2.37 10.32
CA ARG A 167 2.78 2.71 11.35
C ARG A 167 1.41 2.96 10.74
N PHE A 168 1.33 3.78 9.69
CA PHE A 168 0.09 4.03 8.95
C PHE A 168 -0.54 2.74 8.41
N ALA A 169 0.26 1.88 7.75
CA ALA A 169 -0.22 0.63 7.17
C ALA A 169 -0.79 -0.31 8.24
N ARG A 170 -0.08 -0.47 9.36
CA ARG A 170 -0.51 -1.25 10.51
C ARG A 170 -1.78 -0.71 11.15
N ASP A 171 -1.82 0.58 11.43
CA ASP A 171 -2.93 1.21 12.13
C ASP A 171 -4.19 1.18 11.26
N ARG A 172 -4.03 1.38 9.94
CA ARG A 172 -5.08 1.17 8.94
C ARG A 172 -5.54 -0.29 8.93
N ALA A 173 -4.63 -1.26 8.91
CA ALA A 173 -4.98 -2.67 8.89
C ALA A 173 -5.74 -3.14 10.16
N ARG A 174 -5.58 -2.44 11.29
CA ARG A 174 -6.32 -2.68 12.53
C ARG A 174 -7.67 -1.97 12.61
N THR A 175 -7.73 -0.74 12.11
CA THR A 175 -8.96 0.07 12.11
C THR A 175 -9.89 -0.26 10.95
N SER A 176 -9.39 -0.99 9.94
CA SER A 176 -10.19 -1.46 8.81
C SER A 176 -11.14 -2.58 9.23
N ALA A 177 -12.22 -2.24 9.94
CA ALA A 177 -13.52 -2.61 9.40
C ALA A 177 -13.57 -1.93 8.03
N SER A 178 -13.82 -2.66 6.93
CA SER A 178 -13.88 -1.95 5.65
C SER A 178 -14.99 -0.91 5.68
N ALA A 179 -14.96 0.01 4.72
CA ALA A 179 -16.10 0.87 4.46
C ALA A 179 -17.41 0.06 4.41
N ASP A 180 -17.40 -1.14 3.79
CA ASP A 180 -18.56 -2.02 3.71
C ASP A 180 -18.99 -2.51 5.11
N GLU A 181 -18.06 -2.91 5.99
CA GLU A 181 -18.43 -3.36 7.36
C GLU A 181 -18.91 -2.20 8.25
N VAL A 182 -18.34 -1.00 8.07
CA VAL A 182 -18.84 0.20 8.74
C VAL A 182 -20.23 0.56 8.21
N ILE A 183 -20.44 0.52 6.89
CA ILE A 183 -21.74 0.77 6.24
C ILE A 183 -22.77 -0.25 6.74
N GLU A 184 -22.44 -1.55 6.78
CA GLU A 184 -23.34 -2.58 7.32
C GLU A 184 -23.69 -2.34 8.80
N ARG A 185 -22.75 -1.82 9.60
CA ARG A 185 -23.03 -1.44 11.00
C ARG A 185 -23.92 -0.19 11.11
N LEU A 186 -23.88 0.69 10.11
CA LEU A 186 -24.70 1.90 10.02
C LEU A 186 -26.08 1.61 9.43
N HIS A 187 -26.20 0.61 8.57
CA HIS A 187 -27.46 0.20 7.94
C HIS A 187 -28.55 -0.06 8.99
N GLY A 188 -29.68 0.63 8.84
CA GLY A 188 -30.82 0.54 9.76
C GLY A 188 -30.66 1.35 11.05
N GLN A 189 -29.56 2.08 11.25
CA GLN A 189 -29.44 3.05 12.34
C GLN A 189 -30.14 4.37 12.00
N ILE A 190 -30.40 5.15 13.05
CA ILE A 190 -31.05 6.45 12.98
C ILE A 190 -30.06 7.53 13.42
N TYR A 191 -29.82 8.51 12.57
CA TYR A 191 -29.11 9.73 12.91
C TYR A 191 -30.10 10.74 13.49
N GLY A 192 -29.97 11.06 14.79
CA GLY A 192 -30.78 12.08 15.44
C GLY A 192 -30.24 13.48 15.14
N GLU A 193 -31.01 14.27 14.40
CA GLU A 193 -30.70 15.67 14.10
C GLU A 193 -31.39 16.58 15.11
N ILE A 194 -30.65 17.04 16.12
CA ILE A 194 -31.18 17.89 17.19
C ILE A 194 -31.10 19.36 16.76
N GLY A 195 -32.26 19.95 16.47
CA GLY A 195 -32.39 21.30 15.95
C GLY A 195 -32.36 21.36 14.43
N GLY A 196 -31.47 22.19 13.88
CA GLY A 196 -31.34 22.38 12.43
C GLY A 196 -30.11 23.23 12.12
N ARG A 197 -30.10 23.92 10.97
CA ARG A 197 -28.97 24.75 10.54
C ARG A 197 -28.58 25.78 11.60
N SER A 198 -27.46 25.55 12.27
CA SER A 198 -26.83 26.53 13.13
C SER A 198 -26.37 27.71 12.27
N ILE A 199 -27.01 28.88 12.43
CA ILE A 199 -26.66 30.14 11.75
C ILE A 199 -26.39 30.00 10.24
N GLN A 200 -27.21 29.21 9.54
CA GLN A 200 -27.09 28.92 8.10
C GLN A 200 -25.79 28.23 7.68
N ILE A 201 -25.10 27.54 8.60
CA ILE A 201 -23.96 26.68 8.26
C ILE A 201 -24.49 25.47 7.49
N VAL A 202 -24.20 25.44 6.19
CA VAL A 202 -24.67 24.39 5.26
C VAL A 202 -24.12 22.99 5.56
N THR A 203 -23.09 22.89 6.40
CA THR A 203 -22.53 21.61 6.86
C THR A 203 -23.16 21.11 8.16
N ALA A 204 -24.13 21.83 8.73
CA ALA A 204 -24.81 21.46 9.97
C ALA A 204 -26.09 20.63 9.74
N GLU A 205 -26.45 20.37 8.49
CA GLU A 205 -27.61 19.55 8.08
C GLU A 205 -27.11 18.48 7.10
N ALA A 206 -27.67 17.28 7.20
CA ALA A 206 -27.40 16.18 6.28
C ALA A 206 -28.61 15.96 5.37
N ASP A 207 -28.38 15.71 4.07
CA ASP A 207 -29.45 15.31 3.16
C ASP A 207 -29.92 13.88 3.52
N PRO A 208 -31.19 13.69 3.98
CA PRO A 208 -31.68 12.39 4.41
C PRO A 208 -31.66 11.33 3.31
N LEU A 209 -31.98 11.71 2.07
CA LEU A 209 -32.00 10.78 0.95
C LEU A 209 -30.57 10.39 0.53
N GLN A 210 -29.64 11.33 0.62
CA GLN A 210 -28.22 11.04 0.39
C GLN A 210 -27.69 10.04 1.42
N TRP A 211 -27.96 10.27 2.70
CA TRP A 211 -27.48 9.41 3.78
C TRP A 211 -28.12 8.02 3.76
N SER A 212 -29.43 7.95 3.52
CA SER A 212 -30.13 6.68 3.31
C SER A 212 -29.52 5.89 2.14
N ARG A 213 -29.18 6.55 1.04
CA ARG A 213 -28.57 5.90 -0.14
C ARG A 213 -27.13 5.44 0.08
N ILE A 214 -26.30 6.22 0.77
CA ILE A 214 -24.85 5.94 0.90
C ILE A 214 -24.58 5.03 2.10
N PHE A 215 -25.32 5.20 3.19
CA PHE A 215 -25.04 4.55 4.48
C PHE A 215 -26.19 3.70 5.03
N GLY A 216 -27.36 3.67 4.36
CA GLY A 216 -28.55 2.97 4.87
C GLY A 216 -29.06 3.50 6.20
N VAL A 217 -28.74 4.74 6.53
CA VAL A 217 -29.11 5.44 7.77
C VAL A 217 -30.32 6.33 7.50
N ASP A 218 -31.32 6.29 8.37
CA ASP A 218 -32.43 7.24 8.36
C ASP A 218 -32.10 8.47 9.22
N ILE A 219 -32.69 9.62 8.92
CA ILE A 219 -32.50 10.86 9.69
C ILE A 219 -33.78 11.19 10.43
N GLN A 220 -33.69 11.33 11.75
CA GLN A 220 -34.79 11.75 12.62
C GLN A 220 -34.52 13.17 13.12
N PRO A 221 -35.26 14.18 12.63
CA PRO A 221 -35.26 15.51 13.21
C PRO A 221 -35.86 15.48 14.62
N ILE A 222 -35.22 16.17 15.56
CA ILE A 222 -35.62 16.31 16.96
C ILE A 222 -35.64 17.80 17.28
N GLY A 223 -36.76 18.30 17.82
CA GLY A 223 -36.87 19.71 18.17
C GLY A 223 -35.90 20.10 19.28
N GLN A 224 -35.37 21.33 19.29
CA GLN A 224 -34.45 21.78 20.36
C GLN A 224 -35.11 21.85 21.75
N ALA A 225 -36.43 21.90 21.79
CA ALA A 225 -37.23 22.00 23.02
C ALA A 225 -37.80 20.64 23.48
N GLU A 226 -37.47 19.57 22.77
CA GLU A 226 -37.86 18.18 23.06
C GLU A 226 -36.89 17.54 24.05
#